data_AF-A0A6A3PXH3-F1
#
_entry.id   AF-A0A6A3PXH3-F1
#
_cell.length_a   1.000
_cell.length_b   1.000
_cell.length_c   1.000
_cell.angle_alpha   90.00
_cell.angle_beta   90.00
_cell.angle_gamma   90.00
#
_symmetry.space_group_name_H-M   'P 1'
#
loop_
_entity.id
_entity.type
_entity.pdbx_description
1 polymer ?
#
loop_
_entity_poly.entity_id
_entity_poly.type
_entity_poly.pdbx_seq_one_letter_code
_entity_poly.pdbx_strand_id
1 'polypeptide(L)'
;MDQLLDVVNAASSSALVHAPKENSVMKVFRTAVQEAYKDMKSVQSYQIFGMATDNPGVVSCRAGPDGEVVTQDLRRSFDSIPTSDEKVRDLFESHLDPLQPPLPNFEKKQQMFNKVRMYVPDE
;
A
#
# COMPACT_ATOMS: atom_id res chain seq x y z
N MET A 1 11.55 25.07 -8.80
CA MET A 1 10.81 24.30 -9.83
C MET A 1 10.81 22.80 -9.54
N ASP A 2 11.96 22.21 -9.20
CA ASP A 2 12.09 20.76 -8.93
C ASP A 2 11.32 20.26 -7.70
N GLN A 3 11.30 21.03 -6.61
CA GLN A 3 10.69 20.60 -5.35
C GLN A 3 9.15 20.50 -5.41
N LEU A 4 8.49 21.33 -6.23
CA LEU A 4 7.04 21.28 -6.42
C LEU A 4 6.63 20.11 -7.33
N LEU A 5 7.49 19.76 -8.28
CA LEU A 5 7.28 18.61 -9.18
C LEU A 5 7.36 17.29 -8.39
N ASP A 6 8.25 17.23 -7.39
CA ASP A 6 8.43 16.09 -6.50
C ASP A 6 7.20 15.86 -5.60
N VAL A 7 6.66 16.92 -5.01
CA VAL A 7 5.46 16.87 -4.15
C VAL A 7 4.20 16.50 -4.94
N VAL A 8 4.05 17.02 -6.17
CA VAL A 8 2.91 16.67 -7.05
C VAL A 8 2.97 15.22 -7.51
N ASN A 9 4.17 14.66 -7.71
CA ASN A 9 4.34 13.23 -7.98
C ASN A 9 3.96 12.36 -6.76
N ALA A 10 4.31 12.79 -5.54
CA ALA A 10 3.94 12.07 -4.32
C ALA A 10 2.42 12.05 -4.05
N ALA A 11 1.70 13.13 -4.38
CA ALA A 11 0.27 13.27 -4.11
C ALA A 11 -0.66 12.58 -5.13
N SER A 12 -0.15 12.12 -6.28
CA SER A 12 -0.96 11.57 -7.38
C SER A 12 -1.27 10.06 -7.24
N SER A 13 -1.15 9.49 -6.04
CA SER A 13 -1.23 8.04 -5.80
C SER A 13 -2.64 7.44 -5.77
N SER A 14 -3.73 8.23 -5.71
CA SER A 14 -5.08 7.64 -5.67
C SER A 14 -5.60 7.32 -7.09
N ALA A 15 -5.15 6.21 -7.67
CA ALA A 15 -5.71 5.66 -8.90
C ALA A 15 -6.95 4.81 -8.59
N LEU A 16 -8.14 5.27 -9.00
CA LEU A 16 -9.31 4.40 -9.12
C LEU A 16 -9.11 3.52 -10.37
N VAL A 17 -9.00 2.21 -10.16
CA VAL A 17 -8.73 1.23 -11.22
C VAL A 17 -10.02 0.56 -11.71
N HIS A 18 -10.21 0.50 -13.03
CA HIS A 18 -11.25 -0.33 -13.65
C HIS A 18 -10.74 -1.78 -13.69
N ALA A 19 -11.26 -2.65 -12.82
CA ALA A 19 -10.90 -4.07 -12.82
C ALA A 19 -11.58 -4.78 -14.01
N PRO A 20 -10.82 -5.38 -14.94
CA PRO A 20 -11.41 -6.15 -16.05
C PRO A 20 -12.20 -7.36 -15.54
N LYS A 21 -13.23 -7.76 -16.30
CA LYS A 21 -14.19 -8.82 -15.95
C LYS A 21 -13.54 -10.18 -15.67
N GLU A 22 -12.39 -10.46 -16.28
CA GLU A 22 -11.55 -11.62 -16.02
C GLU A 22 -10.53 -11.27 -14.93
N ASN A 23 -10.96 -11.40 -13.67
CA ASN A 23 -10.20 -10.96 -12.51
C ASN A 23 -9.15 -12.01 -12.07
N SER A 24 -8.25 -12.41 -12.96
CA SER A 24 -7.15 -13.34 -12.65
C SER A 24 -6.16 -12.71 -11.67
N VAL A 25 -5.83 -11.43 -11.85
CA VAL A 25 -4.89 -10.69 -10.99
C VAL A 25 -5.36 -10.65 -9.53
N MET A 26 -6.63 -10.33 -9.25
CA MET A 26 -7.12 -10.34 -7.85
C MET A 26 -7.25 -11.76 -7.30
N LYS A 27 -7.39 -12.80 -8.15
CA LYS A 27 -7.34 -14.18 -7.67
C LYS A 27 -5.92 -14.54 -7.24
N VAL A 28 -4.92 -14.29 -8.08
CA VAL A 28 -3.50 -14.53 -7.77
C VAL A 28 -3.07 -13.74 -6.52
N PHE A 29 -3.44 -12.46 -6.44
CA PHE A 29 -3.21 -11.65 -5.26
C PHE A 29 -3.86 -12.22 -4.00
N ARG A 30 -5.14 -12.61 -4.07
CA ARG A 30 -5.83 -13.20 -2.91
C ARG A 30 -5.19 -14.51 -2.47
N THR A 31 -4.76 -15.35 -3.40
CA THR A 31 -4.05 -16.60 -3.08
C THR A 31 -2.75 -16.31 -2.33
N ALA A 32 -1.90 -15.42 -2.86
CA ALA A 32 -0.65 -15.04 -2.22
C ALA A 32 -0.89 -14.46 -0.81
N VAL A 33 -1.89 -13.59 -0.64
CA VAL A 33 -2.25 -13.03 0.66
C VAL A 33 -2.72 -14.10 1.66
N GLN A 34 -3.53 -15.07 1.23
CA GLN A 34 -4.02 -16.17 2.08
C GLN A 34 -2.93 -17.18 2.46
N GLU A 35 -1.89 -17.29 1.66
CA GLU A 35 -0.72 -18.12 1.95
C GLU A 35 0.27 -17.42 2.89
N ALA A 36 0.48 -16.11 2.73
CA ALA A 36 1.38 -15.34 3.58
C ALA A 36 0.80 -15.02 4.96
N TYR A 37 -0.49 -14.67 5.04
CA TYR A 37 -1.08 -14.05 6.23
C TYR A 37 -2.28 -14.84 6.79
N LYS A 38 -2.46 -14.72 8.11
CA LYS A 38 -3.62 -15.23 8.84
C LYS A 38 -4.83 -14.31 8.66
N ASP A 39 -6.01 -14.79 9.05
CA ASP A 39 -7.22 -13.96 9.06
C ASP A 39 -7.05 -12.69 9.89
N MET A 40 -7.45 -11.56 9.31
CA MET A 40 -7.29 -10.22 9.92
C MET A 40 -8.29 -9.93 11.05
N LYS A 41 -8.98 -10.93 11.61
CA LYS A 41 -9.96 -10.74 12.70
C LYS A 41 -9.35 -10.03 13.91
N SER A 42 -8.09 -10.33 14.22
CA SER A 42 -7.36 -9.76 15.36
C SER A 42 -7.02 -8.27 15.22
N VAL A 43 -7.17 -7.70 14.02
CA VAL A 43 -6.84 -6.29 13.75
C VAL A 43 -8.08 -5.43 13.40
N GLN A 44 -9.27 -6.05 13.30
CA GLN A 44 -10.51 -5.35 12.94
C GLN A 44 -10.98 -4.30 13.95
N SER A 45 -10.54 -4.39 15.21
CA SER A 45 -10.88 -3.43 16.26
C SER A 45 -10.03 -2.16 16.23
N TYR A 46 -9.01 -2.10 15.37
CA TYR A 46 -8.10 -0.95 15.25
C TYR A 46 -8.41 -0.14 13.99
N GLN A 47 -8.01 1.13 13.99
CA GLN A 47 -8.26 2.06 12.88
C GLN A 47 -6.99 2.51 12.18
N ILE A 48 -5.86 2.52 12.89
CA ILE A 48 -4.58 2.98 12.38
C ILE A 48 -3.61 1.80 12.35
N PHE A 49 -2.96 1.62 11.21
CA PHE A 49 -2.02 0.53 10.97
C PHE A 49 -0.70 1.07 10.44
N GLY A 50 0.40 0.47 10.89
CA GLY A 50 1.73 0.70 10.34
C GLY A 50 2.47 -0.62 10.20
N MET A 51 3.14 -0.82 9.07
CA MET A 51 3.97 -2.00 8.81
C MET A 51 5.30 -1.52 8.23
N ALA A 52 6.39 -2.04 8.75
CA ALA A 52 7.72 -1.72 8.26
C ALA A 52 8.10 -2.68 7.11
N THR A 53 8.86 -2.18 6.13
CA THR A 53 9.22 -2.95 4.93
C THR A 53 10.24 -4.06 5.22
N ASP A 54 11.02 -3.89 6.27
CA ASP A 54 12.00 -4.85 6.79
C ASP A 54 11.36 -6.02 7.55
N ASN A 55 10.11 -5.87 8.01
CA ASN A 55 9.41 -6.92 8.75
C ASN A 55 7.96 -7.13 8.24
N PRO A 56 7.81 -7.66 7.02
CA PRO A 56 6.50 -7.83 6.40
C PRO A 56 5.62 -8.79 7.21
N GLY A 57 4.37 -8.38 7.42
CA GLY A 57 3.39 -9.15 8.19
C GLY A 57 3.32 -8.82 9.67
N VAL A 58 4.27 -8.09 10.23
CA VAL A 58 4.18 -7.58 11.60
C VAL A 58 3.61 -6.16 11.57
N VAL A 59 2.40 -6.00 12.09
CA VAL A 59 1.61 -4.77 11.98
C VAL A 59 1.47 -4.11 13.34
N SER A 60 1.90 -2.86 13.44
CA SER A 60 1.56 -1.97 14.54
C SER A 60 0.12 -1.47 14.36
N CYS A 61 -0.69 -1.56 15.41
CA CYS A 61 -2.11 -1.26 15.40
C CYS A 61 -2.44 -0.23 16.49
N ARG A 62 -3.31 0.74 16.19
CA ARG A 62 -3.89 1.67 17.18
C ARG A 62 -5.38 1.83 16.98
N ALA A 63 -6.13 1.93 18.09
CA ALA A 63 -7.57 2.16 18.05
C ALA A 63 -7.92 3.60 17.64
N GLY A 64 -6.99 4.53 17.84
CA GLY A 64 -7.10 5.95 17.48
C GLY A 64 -5.73 6.63 17.50
N PRO A 65 -5.65 7.94 17.18
CA PRO A 65 -4.38 8.68 17.08
C PRO A 65 -3.57 8.65 18.39
N ASP A 66 -4.24 8.84 19.53
CA ASP A 66 -3.68 8.76 20.88
C ASP A 66 -3.77 7.35 21.49
N GLY A 67 -4.19 6.36 20.71
CA GLY A 67 -4.33 4.98 21.16
C GLY A 67 -2.96 4.31 21.39
N GLU A 68 -2.94 3.35 22.31
CA GLU A 68 -1.78 2.51 22.55
C GLU A 68 -1.38 1.76 21.27
N VAL A 69 -0.06 1.63 21.07
CA VAL A 69 0.51 0.86 19.97
C VAL A 69 0.58 -0.60 20.35
N VAL A 70 -0.20 -1.42 19.66
CA VAL A 70 -0.19 -2.88 19.83
C VAL A 70 0.43 -3.53 18.59
N THR A 71 1.42 -4.38 18.78
CA THR A 71 2.03 -5.14 17.68
C THR A 71 1.29 -6.45 17.48
N GLN A 72 0.86 -6.70 16.25
CA GLN A 72 0.17 -7.92 15.84
C GLN A 72 0.96 -8.60 14.71
N ASP A 73 1.40 -9.84 14.94
CA ASP A 73 2.03 -10.64 13.90
C ASP A 73 0.95 -11.36 13.07
N LEU A 74 0.74 -10.91 11.83
CA LEU A 74 -0.25 -11.47 10.92
C LEU A 74 0.31 -12.58 10.02
N ARG A 75 1.59 -12.93 10.14
CA ARG A 75 2.16 -14.01 9.34
C ARG A 75 1.47 -15.33 9.66
N ARG A 76 1.22 -16.11 8.62
CA ARG A 76 0.70 -17.48 8.79
C ARG A 76 1.77 -18.32 9.49
N SER A 77 1.34 -19.24 10.34
CA SER A 77 2.24 -20.20 10.99
C SER A 77 1.89 -21.63 10.55
N PHE A 78 2.90 -22.44 10.28
CA PHE A 78 2.75 -23.88 10.06
C PHE A 78 3.49 -24.59 11.19
N ASP A 79 2.84 -25.52 11.89
CA ASP A 79 3.39 -26.19 13.09
C ASP A 79 3.92 -25.20 14.16
N SER A 80 3.23 -24.08 14.35
CA SER A 80 3.63 -22.97 15.25
C SER A 80 4.90 -22.22 14.85
N ILE A 81 5.46 -22.50 13.67
CA ILE A 81 6.59 -21.76 13.10
C ILE A 81 6.02 -20.67 12.18
N PRO A 82 6.26 -19.37 12.46
CA PRO A 82 5.82 -18.30 11.58
C PRO A 82 6.56 -18.38 10.23
N THR A 83 5.84 -18.10 9.15
CA THR A 83 6.45 -17.93 7.82
C THR A 83 7.54 -16.86 7.89
N SER A 84 8.73 -17.16 7.36
CA SER A 84 9.83 -16.19 7.33
C SER A 84 9.48 -14.98 6.46
N ASP A 85 10.08 -13.85 6.81
CA ASP A 85 10.04 -12.62 6.02
C ASP A 85 10.49 -12.86 4.57
N GLU A 86 11.57 -13.61 4.36
CA GLU A 86 12.07 -13.98 3.04
C GLU A 86 11.01 -14.70 2.21
N LYS A 87 10.30 -15.66 2.82
CA LYS A 87 9.27 -16.44 2.14
C LYS A 87 8.02 -15.63 1.85
N VAL A 88 7.66 -14.70 2.72
CA VAL A 88 6.57 -13.74 2.45
C VAL A 88 6.94 -12.88 1.24
N ARG A 89 8.17 -12.35 1.19
CA ARG A 89 8.65 -11.53 0.08
C ARG A 89 8.69 -12.30 -1.23
N ASP A 90 9.28 -13.49 -1.24
CA ASP A 90 9.35 -14.36 -2.41
C ASP A 90 7.97 -14.70 -2.97
N LEU A 91 7.00 -14.96 -2.09
CA LEU A 91 5.61 -15.19 -2.50
C LEU A 91 5.00 -13.97 -3.21
N PHE A 92 5.23 -12.77 -2.69
CA PHE A 92 4.74 -11.55 -3.33
C PHE A 92 5.46 -11.24 -4.65
N GLU A 93 6.78 -11.38 -4.70
CA GLU A 93 7.58 -11.14 -5.92
C GLU A 93 7.30 -12.16 -7.03
N SER A 94 7.05 -13.43 -6.67
CA SER A 94 6.73 -14.49 -7.64
C SER A 94 5.29 -14.43 -8.17
N HIS A 95 4.34 -13.89 -7.40
CA HIS A 95 2.93 -13.86 -7.76
C HIS A 95 2.43 -12.50 -8.24
N LEU A 96 3.15 -11.40 -7.94
CA LEU A 96 2.73 -10.05 -8.29
C LEU A 96 3.77 -9.37 -9.20
N ASP A 97 3.38 -9.16 -10.46
CA ASP A 97 4.12 -8.25 -11.33
C ASP A 97 3.95 -6.79 -10.86
N PRO A 98 5.05 -6.01 -10.76
CA PRO A 98 4.95 -4.58 -10.51
C PRO A 98 4.09 -3.90 -11.55
N LEU A 99 3.08 -3.14 -11.11
CA LEU A 99 2.28 -2.34 -12.02
C LEU A 99 3.17 -1.24 -12.63
N GLN A 100 3.07 -1.05 -13.94
CA GLN A 100 3.68 0.10 -14.58
C GLN A 100 3.05 1.38 -14.01
N PRO A 101 3.86 2.40 -13.66
CA PRO A 101 3.32 3.66 -13.21
C PRO A 101 2.35 4.21 -14.26
N PRO A 102 1.21 4.78 -13.85
CA PRO A 102 0.24 5.29 -14.80
C PRO A 102 0.89 6.36 -15.67
N LEU A 103 0.54 6.36 -16.96
CA LEU A 103 0.99 7.42 -17.86
C LEU A 103 0.60 8.78 -17.27
N PRO A 104 1.50 9.78 -17.33
CA PRO A 104 1.22 11.09 -16.78
C PRO A 104 -0.03 11.68 -17.45
N ASN A 105 -1.06 11.96 -16.66
CA ASN A 105 -2.25 12.63 -17.16
C ASN A 105 -1.92 14.11 -17.45
N PHE A 106 -1.67 14.41 -18.72
CA PHE A 106 -1.30 15.76 -19.18
C PHE A 106 -2.38 16.80 -18.85
N GLU A 107 -3.66 16.46 -18.99
CA GLU A 107 -4.76 17.35 -18.66
C GLU A 107 -4.79 17.69 -17.17
N LYS A 108 -4.61 16.69 -16.30
CA LYS A 108 -4.58 16.87 -14.84
C LYS A 108 -3.35 17.69 -14.42
N LYS A 109 -2.19 17.47 -15.03
CA LYS A 109 -0.98 18.29 -14.82
C LYS A 109 -1.23 19.75 -15.20
N GLN A 110 -1.85 19.99 -16.36
CA GLN A 110 -2.18 21.34 -16.82
C GLN A 110 -3.23 22.02 -15.92
N GLN A 111 -4.26 21.27 -15.49
CA GLN A 111 -5.26 21.79 -14.56
C GLN A 111 -4.64 22.18 -13.21
N MET A 112 -3.74 21.34 -12.67
CA MET A 112 -3.02 21.65 -11.44
C MET A 112 -2.12 22.88 -11.61
N PHE A 113 -1.35 22.96 -12.70
CA PHE A 113 -0.51 24.12 -12.98
C PHE A 113 -1.33 25.43 -13.02
N ASN A 114 -2.44 25.43 -13.76
CA ASN A 114 -3.29 26.62 -13.88
C ASN A 114 -3.97 27.00 -12.56
N LYS A 115 -4.40 26.01 -11.76
CA LYS A 115 -5.11 26.27 -10.49
C LYS A 115 -4.18 26.61 -9.33
N VAL A 116 -2.99 26.01 -9.27
CA VAL A 116 -2.08 26.17 -8.13
C VAL A 116 -1.19 27.40 -8.30
N ARG A 117 -0.78 27.74 -9.53
CA ARG A 117 0.11 28.88 -9.81
C ARG A 117 -0.41 30.20 -9.25
N MET A 118 -1.73 30.42 -9.25
CA MET A 118 -2.31 31.67 -8.71
C MET A 118 -2.14 31.83 -7.19
N TYR A 119 -1.82 30.75 -6.47
CA TYR A 119 -1.65 30.71 -5.02
C TYR A 119 -0.20 30.52 -4.59
N VAL A 120 0.75 30.47 -5.54
CA VAL A 120 2.19 30.44 -5.25
C VAL A 120 2.66 31.90 -5.19
N PRO A 121 3.11 32.42 -4.04
CA PRO A 121 3.68 33.76 -3.94
C PRO A 121 4.92 33.89 -4.82
N ASP A 122 5.12 35.05 -5.43
CA ASP A 122 6.40 35.38 -6.06
C ASP A 122 7.49 35.45 -4.97
N GLU A 123 8.65 34.84 -5.27
CA GLU A 123 9.85 34.82 -4.42
C GLU A 123 10.52 36.21 -4.34
#